data_AF-A0AA95KEF9-F1
#
_entry.id   AF-A0AA95KEF9-F1
#
_cell.length_a   1.000
_cell.length_b   1.000
_cell.length_c   1.000
_cell.angle_alpha   90.00
_cell.angle_beta   90.00
_cell.angle_gamma   90.00
#
_symmetry.space_group_name_H-M   'P 1'
#
loop_
_entity.id
_entity.type
_entity.pdbx_description
1 polymer ?
#
loop_
_entity_poly.entity_id
_entity_poly.type
_entity_poly.pdbx_seq_one_letter_code
_entity_poly.pdbx_strand_id
1 'polypeptide(L)'
;MMLCNKYRLSFRLYSILLMVSLGAYAELTFANENNAPALVIVLDASNSMWGQVNGKTKIEIARTELNKLLAKPELSSQAQVMVYGSQSKSSCTDIKRLDESADSEALSKAINQIRPLGRSPIGAALKQAASNIQGQGSIVLISDGTESCDQDPCVITKELKQQQPGLKIYAVSLQTEKQNQTLTCIAESSGTDVLSANQLDSVVPQWLQATNSPSASSQSGDNHAPGTLQLSAGATDSQAKLAANFIIYSSQGEVIDSITAKTHVSKKLSPDEYEVSVLWGAIKQTAKLKLDAGQTLNHHFNLGALGNLNLKALDKAQQPVDANFTFYTANGDHIVDRLLKGKLQETLVQGSYKVKASFHGQTQEVLLTVKPETDVEHVFRFN
;
A
#
# COMPACT_ATOMS: atom_id res chain seq x y z
N MET A 1 -73.17 -74.33 15.52
CA MET A 1 -71.79 -74.74 15.84
C MET A 1 -70.87 -73.60 15.38
N MET A 2 -70.23 -72.93 16.34
CA MET A 2 -68.99 -72.09 16.25
C MET A 2 -68.91 -70.98 15.20
N LEU A 3 -68.91 -69.70 15.64
CA LEU A 3 -67.76 -68.76 15.70
C LEU A 3 -67.52 -68.03 14.35
N CYS A 4 -67.16 -66.76 14.19
CA CYS A 4 -66.80 -65.65 15.07
C CYS A 4 -66.72 -64.37 14.19
N ASN A 5 -67.52 -63.36 14.51
CA ASN A 5 -67.09 -61.98 14.75
C ASN A 5 -65.84 -61.43 14.03
N LYS A 6 -66.02 -60.39 13.19
CA LYS A 6 -65.19 -59.15 13.21
C LYS A 6 -65.83 -58.05 12.35
N TYR A 7 -66.47 -57.11 13.07
CA TYR A 7 -66.68 -55.66 12.82
C TYR A 7 -66.19 -55.13 11.45
N ARG A 8 -67.04 -54.71 10.51
CA ARG A 8 -67.86 -53.47 10.44
C ARG A 8 -67.12 -52.21 10.90
N LEU A 9 -66.76 -51.33 9.94
CA LEU A 9 -67.28 -49.95 9.94
C LEU A 9 -67.01 -49.27 8.58
N SER A 10 -68.09 -49.05 7.85
CA SER A 10 -68.16 -48.33 6.58
C SER A 10 -68.11 -46.81 6.81
N PHE A 11 -67.21 -46.16 6.09
CA PHE A 11 -67.03 -44.73 5.93
C PHE A 11 -68.37 -44.00 5.67
N ARG A 12 -68.77 -43.09 6.57
CA ARG A 12 -69.81 -42.09 6.30
C ARG A 12 -69.15 -40.74 6.08
N LEU A 13 -69.48 -40.16 4.93
CA LEU A 13 -69.19 -38.78 4.52
C LEU A 13 -69.54 -37.80 5.64
N TYR A 14 -68.57 -37.00 6.08
CA TYR A 14 -68.80 -35.70 6.71
C TYR A 14 -67.86 -34.70 6.05
N SER A 15 -68.40 -33.96 5.08
CA SER A 15 -67.75 -32.86 4.39
C SER A 15 -67.94 -31.58 5.20
N ILE A 16 -67.19 -31.44 6.29
CA ILE A 16 -66.97 -30.18 7.00
C ILE A 16 -65.51 -30.21 7.46
N LEU A 17 -64.59 -29.58 6.74
CA LEU A 17 -63.32 -29.19 7.33
C LEU A 17 -62.59 -28.08 6.54
N LEU A 18 -62.42 -26.96 7.24
CA LEU A 18 -61.32 -26.00 7.17
C LEU A 18 -61.00 -25.29 5.83
N MET A 19 -61.47 -24.04 5.72
CA MET A 19 -60.61 -22.97 5.17
C MET A 19 -59.36 -22.86 6.07
N VAL A 20 -58.29 -23.59 5.73
CA VAL A 20 -56.95 -23.23 6.23
C VAL A 20 -56.54 -21.99 5.44
N SER A 21 -56.52 -20.86 6.14
CA SER A 21 -55.83 -19.64 5.74
C SER A 21 -54.46 -19.98 5.15
N LEU A 22 -54.25 -19.70 3.86
CA LEU A 22 -52.94 -19.59 3.25
C LEU A 22 -52.25 -18.35 3.86
N GLY A 23 -51.77 -18.50 5.09
CA GLY A 23 -50.75 -17.63 5.64
C GLY A 23 -49.47 -17.95 4.89
N ALA A 24 -49.15 -17.15 3.89
CA ALA A 24 -47.81 -17.09 3.35
C ALA A 24 -46.89 -16.60 4.47
N TYR A 25 -46.31 -17.55 5.22
CA TYR A 25 -45.17 -17.27 6.08
C TYR A 25 -43.99 -16.99 5.14
N ALA A 26 -43.80 -15.71 4.80
CA ALA A 26 -42.54 -15.24 4.29
C ALA A 26 -41.53 -15.39 5.43
N GLU A 27 -40.76 -16.47 5.42
CA GLU A 27 -39.56 -16.56 6.22
C GLU A 27 -38.61 -15.49 5.70
N LEU A 28 -38.53 -14.37 6.43
CA LEU A 28 -37.44 -13.41 6.35
C LEU A 28 -36.17 -14.14 6.78
N THR A 29 -35.53 -14.79 5.82
CA THR A 29 -34.13 -15.16 5.94
C THR A 29 -33.33 -13.88 5.91
N PHE A 30 -32.99 -13.35 7.09
CA PHE A 30 -31.86 -12.45 7.20
C PHE A 30 -30.63 -13.28 6.83
N ALA A 31 -30.20 -13.17 5.58
CA ALA A 31 -28.84 -13.53 5.24
C ALA A 31 -27.94 -12.67 6.14
N ASN A 32 -27.25 -13.29 7.10
CA ASN A 32 -26.06 -12.69 7.66
C ASN A 32 -25.11 -12.54 6.48
N GLU A 33 -25.06 -11.33 5.93
CA GLU A 33 -23.97 -10.91 5.06
C GLU A 33 -22.71 -11.12 5.90
N ASN A 34 -21.94 -12.17 5.58
CA ASN A 34 -20.59 -12.32 6.10
C ASN A 34 -19.79 -11.16 5.51
N ASN A 35 -19.93 -9.98 6.10
CA ASN A 35 -19.18 -8.80 5.72
C ASN A 35 -17.71 -9.15 5.92
N ALA A 36 -16.97 -9.23 4.82
CA ALA A 36 -15.54 -9.42 4.86
C ALA A 36 -14.92 -8.37 5.81
N PRO A 37 -13.93 -8.75 6.65
CA PRO A 37 -13.36 -7.82 7.60
C PRO A 37 -12.81 -6.59 6.86
N ALA A 38 -13.25 -5.41 7.26
CA ALA A 38 -12.72 -4.16 6.73
C ALA A 38 -11.34 -3.82 7.33
N LEU A 39 -10.89 -4.58 8.35
CA LEU A 39 -9.59 -4.46 8.98
C LEU A 39 -8.94 -5.84 9.17
N VAL A 40 -7.73 -6.02 8.63
CA VAL A 40 -6.89 -7.20 8.87
C VAL A 40 -5.58 -6.76 9.52
N ILE A 41 -5.32 -7.23 10.73
CA ILE A 41 -4.08 -6.97 11.45
C ILE A 41 -3.14 -8.14 11.19
N VAL A 42 -1.92 -7.87 10.72
CA VAL A 42 -0.87 -8.85 10.48
C VAL A 42 0.25 -8.63 11.49
N LEU A 43 0.40 -9.56 12.42
CA LEU A 43 1.41 -9.53 13.47
C LEU A 43 2.61 -10.40 13.11
N ASP A 44 3.79 -9.80 13.14
CA ASP A 44 5.07 -10.49 13.05
C ASP A 44 5.35 -11.30 14.33
N ALA A 45 5.56 -12.60 14.18
CA ALA A 45 6.09 -13.47 15.23
C ALA A 45 7.32 -14.24 14.73
N SER A 46 8.09 -13.67 13.81
CA SER A 46 9.37 -14.23 13.39
C SER A 46 10.42 -14.14 14.49
N ASN A 47 11.50 -14.92 14.40
CA ASN A 47 12.53 -14.99 15.42
C ASN A 47 13.16 -13.62 15.77
N SER A 48 13.19 -12.65 14.84
CA SER A 48 13.74 -11.30 15.09
C SER A 48 12.92 -10.47 16.08
N MET A 49 11.67 -10.87 16.36
CA MET A 49 10.77 -10.24 17.33
C MET A 49 11.17 -10.48 18.79
N TRP A 50 12.14 -11.37 19.04
CA TRP A 50 12.85 -11.46 20.32
C TRP A 50 13.83 -10.31 20.57
N GLY A 51 14.22 -9.59 19.51
CA GLY A 51 15.03 -8.38 19.62
C GLY A 51 14.38 -7.36 20.55
N GLN A 52 15.19 -6.49 21.15
CA GLN A 52 14.73 -5.55 22.15
C GLN A 52 14.75 -4.10 21.65
N VAL A 53 13.80 -3.33 22.15
CA VAL A 53 13.68 -1.88 22.02
C VAL A 53 13.49 -1.33 23.43
N ASN A 54 14.40 -0.48 23.88
CA ASN A 54 14.36 0.14 25.21
C ASN A 54 14.14 -0.87 26.35
N GLY A 55 14.82 -2.03 26.28
CA GLY A 55 14.78 -3.08 27.30
C GLY A 55 13.53 -3.98 27.28
N LYS A 56 12.59 -3.77 26.35
CA LYS A 56 11.44 -4.67 26.12
C LYS A 56 11.60 -5.39 24.80
N THR A 57 11.13 -6.64 24.70
CA THR A 57 11.14 -7.35 23.42
C THR A 57 10.13 -6.72 22.46
N LYS A 58 10.43 -6.74 21.16
CA LYS A 58 9.52 -6.22 20.12
C LYS A 58 8.15 -6.87 20.18
N ILE A 59 8.09 -8.18 20.44
CA ILE A 59 6.81 -8.89 20.59
C ILE A 59 6.01 -8.42 21.81
N GLU A 60 6.66 -8.07 22.93
CA GLU A 60 5.96 -7.50 24.09
C GLU A 60 5.37 -6.12 23.77
N ILE A 61 6.10 -5.29 23.04
CA ILE A 61 5.61 -3.99 22.57
C ILE A 61 4.41 -4.19 21.63
N ALA A 62 4.55 -5.07 20.63
CA ALA A 62 3.50 -5.37 19.68
C ALA A 62 2.20 -5.86 20.34
N ARG A 63 2.30 -6.82 21.29
CA ARG A 63 1.13 -7.29 22.06
C ARG A 63 0.51 -6.19 22.89
N THR A 64 1.33 -5.35 23.51
CA THR A 64 0.83 -4.25 24.35
C THR A 64 -0.02 -3.28 23.54
N GLU A 65 0.51 -2.82 22.40
CA GLU A 65 -0.21 -1.87 21.56
C GLU A 65 -1.41 -2.51 20.86
N LEU A 66 -1.30 -3.77 20.42
CA LEU A 66 -2.41 -4.50 19.82
C LEU A 66 -3.54 -4.76 20.83
N ASN A 67 -3.23 -5.11 22.08
CA ASN A 67 -4.26 -5.30 23.11
C ASN A 67 -4.95 -3.99 23.48
N LYS A 68 -4.22 -2.86 23.52
CA LYS A 68 -4.85 -1.53 23.70
C LYS A 68 -5.81 -1.22 22.56
N LEU A 69 -5.41 -1.53 21.33
CA LEU A 69 -6.23 -1.29 20.16
C LEU A 69 -7.51 -2.14 20.19
N LEU A 70 -7.38 -3.44 20.46
CA LEU A 70 -8.48 -4.39 20.48
C LEU A 70 -9.37 -4.31 21.73
N ALA A 71 -8.99 -3.50 22.73
CA ALA A 71 -9.87 -3.17 23.85
C ALA A 71 -11.05 -2.27 23.42
N LYS A 72 -10.99 -1.69 22.22
CA LYS A 72 -12.04 -0.85 21.62
C LYS A 72 -13.09 -1.77 20.95
N PRO A 73 -14.34 -1.83 21.45
CA PRO A 73 -15.36 -2.76 20.93
C PRO A 73 -15.68 -2.58 19.43
N GLU A 74 -15.59 -1.34 18.95
CA GLU A 74 -15.80 -1.00 17.54
C GLU A 74 -14.72 -1.57 16.60
N LEU A 75 -13.53 -1.88 17.13
CA LEU A 75 -12.45 -2.49 16.37
C LEU A 75 -12.40 -4.01 16.56
N SER A 76 -12.60 -4.51 17.77
CA SER A 76 -12.54 -5.96 18.04
C SER A 76 -13.59 -6.76 17.27
N SER A 77 -14.75 -6.15 17.00
CA SER A 77 -15.84 -6.75 16.21
C SER A 77 -15.60 -6.77 14.69
N GLN A 78 -14.66 -5.96 14.19
CA GLN A 78 -14.39 -5.80 12.76
C GLN A 78 -12.99 -6.28 12.34
N ALA A 79 -12.08 -6.45 13.31
CA ALA A 79 -10.69 -6.81 13.07
C ALA A 79 -10.51 -8.33 12.97
N GLN A 80 -9.89 -8.77 11.88
CA GLN A 80 -9.31 -10.10 11.80
C GLN A 80 -7.82 -10.01 12.13
N VAL A 81 -7.32 -10.91 12.99
CA VAL A 81 -5.89 -10.96 13.32
C VAL A 81 -5.24 -12.16 12.67
N MET A 82 -4.15 -11.90 11.94
CA MET A 82 -3.27 -12.87 11.34
C MET A 82 -1.88 -12.76 11.94
N VAL A 83 -1.18 -13.88 12.04
CA VAL A 83 0.15 -13.98 12.63
C VAL A 83 1.01 -14.83 11.71
N TYR A 84 2.24 -14.40 11.44
CA TYR A 84 3.20 -15.24 10.72
C TYR A 84 4.42 -15.60 11.57
N GLY A 85 5.07 -16.70 11.23
CA GLY A 85 6.32 -17.14 11.86
C GLY A 85 6.15 -17.70 13.28
N SER A 86 4.93 -18.06 13.70
CA SER A 86 4.64 -18.50 15.07
C SER A 86 4.65 -20.03 15.28
N GLN A 87 4.62 -20.83 14.20
CA GLN A 87 4.41 -22.28 14.26
C GLN A 87 5.59 -23.10 13.72
N SER A 88 6.36 -22.55 12.77
CA SER A 88 7.46 -23.25 12.11
C SER A 88 8.73 -22.41 12.04
N LYS A 89 9.87 -23.03 12.33
CA LYS A 89 11.18 -22.36 12.28
C LYS A 89 11.61 -21.95 10.87
N SER A 90 11.14 -22.64 9.82
CA SER A 90 11.68 -22.52 8.47
C SER A 90 10.64 -22.33 7.36
N SER A 91 9.34 -22.48 7.66
CA SER A 91 8.30 -22.39 6.63
C SER A 91 7.99 -20.94 6.25
N CYS A 92 7.94 -20.68 4.94
CA CYS A 92 7.49 -19.41 4.36
C CYS A 92 5.98 -19.35 4.13
N THR A 93 5.25 -20.38 4.55
CA THR A 93 3.78 -20.44 4.52
C THR A 93 3.19 -20.47 5.92
N ASP A 94 4.01 -20.23 6.96
CA ASP A 94 3.57 -20.15 8.36
C ASP A 94 2.83 -18.82 8.58
N ILE A 95 1.57 -18.79 8.16
CA ILE A 95 0.64 -17.67 8.31
C ILE A 95 -0.67 -18.24 8.87
N LYS A 96 -1.00 -17.89 10.10
CA LYS A 96 -2.18 -18.36 10.82
C LYS A 96 -3.12 -17.20 11.12
N ARG A 97 -4.42 -17.44 10.96
CA ARG A 97 -5.47 -16.57 11.51
C ARG A 97 -5.73 -16.94 12.97
N LEU A 98 -5.89 -15.94 13.85
CA LEU A 98 -6.42 -16.16 15.20
C LEU A 98 -7.94 -16.22 15.10
N ASP A 99 -8.54 -17.23 15.73
CA ASP A 99 -9.96 -17.55 15.53
C ASP A 99 -10.89 -16.38 15.89
N GLU A 100 -11.93 -16.23 15.08
CA GLU A 100 -12.81 -15.07 14.89
C GLU A 100 -13.80 -14.83 16.03
N SER A 101 -13.41 -15.05 17.29
CA SER A 101 -14.30 -14.69 18.38
C SER A 101 -14.37 -13.16 18.46
N ALA A 102 -15.56 -12.60 18.30
CA ALA A 102 -15.89 -11.21 18.68
C ALA A 102 -15.65 -10.92 20.19
N ASP A 103 -15.16 -11.91 20.93
CA ASP A 103 -14.65 -11.80 22.28
C ASP A 103 -13.21 -11.25 22.28
N SER A 104 -13.09 -9.97 22.62
CA SER A 104 -11.82 -9.28 22.79
C SER A 104 -10.91 -9.93 23.85
N GLU A 105 -11.47 -10.60 24.86
CA GLU A 105 -10.68 -11.25 25.91
C GLU A 105 -10.03 -12.54 25.39
N ALA A 106 -10.78 -13.37 24.67
CA ALA A 106 -10.25 -14.57 24.02
C ALA A 106 -9.16 -14.22 22.99
N LEU A 107 -9.39 -13.18 22.17
CA LEU A 107 -8.41 -12.71 21.20
C LEU A 107 -7.14 -12.16 21.88
N SER A 108 -7.28 -11.35 22.93
CA SER A 108 -6.15 -10.86 23.74
C SER A 108 -5.35 -12.02 24.34
N LYS A 109 -6.04 -13.04 24.88
CA LYS A 109 -5.39 -14.25 25.41
C LYS A 109 -4.60 -14.99 24.33
N ALA A 110 -5.17 -15.15 23.13
CA ALA A 110 -4.48 -15.77 22.00
C ALA A 110 -3.22 -14.98 21.59
N ILE A 111 -3.33 -13.66 21.49
CA ILE A 111 -2.21 -12.75 21.18
C ILE A 111 -1.07 -12.88 22.21
N ASN A 112 -1.42 -12.96 23.50
CA ASN A 112 -0.46 -13.09 24.60
C ASN A 112 0.27 -14.45 24.63
N GLN A 113 -0.32 -15.48 24.03
CA GLN A 113 0.26 -16.81 23.93
C GLN A 113 1.18 -17.00 22.72
N ILE A 114 1.16 -16.11 21.73
CA ILE A 114 2.05 -16.15 20.57
C ILE A 114 3.50 -16.25 21.05
N ARG A 115 4.36 -16.99 20.35
CA ARG A 115 5.79 -17.04 20.65
C ARG A 115 6.57 -16.84 19.36
N PRO A 116 7.53 -15.90 19.32
CA PRO A 116 8.31 -15.75 18.12
C PRO A 116 9.19 -16.97 17.82
N LEU A 117 9.21 -17.42 16.56
CA LEU A 117 9.87 -18.68 16.21
C LEU A 117 10.55 -18.70 14.84
N GLY A 118 9.85 -18.25 13.80
CA GLY A 118 10.12 -18.62 12.41
C GLY A 118 10.69 -17.52 11.53
N ARG A 119 10.56 -17.75 10.21
CA ARG A 119 10.86 -16.77 9.15
C ARG A 119 9.74 -15.73 9.04
N SER A 120 9.97 -14.73 8.21
CA SER A 120 9.13 -13.53 8.05
C SER A 120 8.59 -13.44 6.63
N PRO A 121 7.53 -14.19 6.26
CA PRO A 121 6.93 -14.15 4.92
C PRO A 121 5.97 -12.96 4.78
N ILE A 122 6.49 -11.73 4.85
CA ILE A 122 5.70 -10.48 4.85
C ILE A 122 4.86 -10.39 3.57
N GLY A 123 5.47 -10.61 2.41
CA GLY A 123 4.78 -10.56 1.13
C GLY A 123 3.59 -11.52 1.03
N ALA A 124 3.77 -12.78 1.45
CA ALA A 124 2.70 -13.77 1.44
C ALA A 124 1.61 -13.43 2.47
N ALA A 125 1.99 -12.92 3.64
CA ALA A 125 1.04 -12.47 4.66
C ALA A 125 0.19 -11.30 4.16
N LEU A 126 0.78 -10.33 3.46
CA LEU A 126 0.04 -9.22 2.83
C LEU A 126 -0.94 -9.71 1.77
N LYS A 127 -0.53 -10.66 0.92
CA LYS A 127 -1.44 -11.25 -0.09
C LYS A 127 -2.64 -11.94 0.55
N GLN A 128 -2.40 -12.75 1.59
CA GLN A 128 -3.47 -13.46 2.29
C GLN A 128 -4.37 -12.52 3.10
N ALA A 129 -3.80 -11.45 3.68
CA ALA A 129 -4.58 -10.41 4.35
C ALA A 129 -5.49 -9.66 3.36
N ALA A 130 -4.94 -9.25 2.21
CA ALA A 130 -5.71 -8.58 1.16
C ALA A 130 -6.81 -9.46 0.57
N SER A 131 -6.60 -10.78 0.46
CA SER A 131 -7.65 -11.69 0.00
C SER A 131 -8.82 -11.83 0.97
N ASN A 132 -8.62 -11.49 2.26
CA ASN A 132 -9.68 -11.51 3.25
C ASN A 132 -10.46 -10.18 3.30
N ILE A 133 -10.00 -9.14 2.61
CA ILE A 133 -10.67 -7.85 2.49
C ILE A 133 -11.41 -7.80 1.15
N GLN A 134 -12.71 -7.48 1.18
CA GLN A 134 -13.49 -7.25 -0.04
C GLN A 134 -13.73 -5.75 -0.23
N GLY A 135 -13.23 -5.17 -1.33
CA GLY A 135 -13.46 -3.77 -1.67
C GLY A 135 -12.51 -2.81 -0.94
N GLN A 136 -13.06 -1.92 -0.11
CA GLN A 136 -12.28 -0.98 0.70
C GLN A 136 -11.96 -1.60 2.05
N GLY A 137 -10.73 -1.43 2.52
CA GLY A 137 -10.32 -1.95 3.82
C GLY A 137 -8.85 -1.68 4.11
N SER A 138 -8.46 -2.00 5.34
CA SER A 138 -7.12 -1.70 5.85
C SER A 138 -6.40 -2.96 6.30
N ILE A 139 -5.12 -3.05 5.95
CA ILE A 139 -4.16 -3.98 6.53
C ILE A 139 -3.27 -3.20 7.48
N VAL A 140 -3.01 -3.75 8.66
CA VAL A 140 -2.07 -3.18 9.63
C VAL A 140 -0.97 -4.18 9.87
N LEU A 141 0.20 -3.93 9.28
CA LEU A 141 1.37 -4.76 9.44
C LEU A 141 2.18 -4.28 10.65
N ILE A 142 2.27 -5.09 11.70
CA ILE A 142 3.11 -4.83 12.88
C ILE A 142 4.35 -5.71 12.77
N SER A 143 5.49 -5.13 12.42
CA SER A 143 6.72 -5.87 12.10
C SER A 143 7.98 -5.05 12.32
N ASP A 144 9.13 -5.73 12.35
CA ASP A 144 10.42 -5.07 12.22
C ASP A 144 10.88 -4.90 10.75
N GLY A 145 10.10 -5.40 9.78
CA GLY A 145 10.27 -5.16 8.35
C GLY A 145 11.33 -6.02 7.63
N THR A 146 11.86 -7.04 8.30
CA THR A 146 12.88 -7.91 7.70
C THR A 146 12.21 -9.10 7.00
N GLU A 147 11.99 -8.99 5.69
CA GLU A 147 11.53 -10.12 4.88
C GLU A 147 12.63 -11.19 4.80
N SER A 148 12.26 -12.46 5.02
CA SER A 148 13.22 -13.56 4.99
C SER A 148 12.73 -14.75 4.18
N CYS A 149 11.75 -14.59 3.29
CA CYS A 149 11.20 -15.64 2.44
C CYS A 149 11.29 -15.35 0.94
N ASP A 150 12.35 -14.63 0.55
CA ASP A 150 12.76 -14.40 -0.85
C ASP A 150 11.68 -13.71 -1.72
N GLN A 151 10.79 -12.94 -1.09
CA GLN A 151 9.82 -12.07 -1.75
C GLN A 151 10.22 -10.60 -1.61
N ASP A 152 9.61 -9.75 -2.43
CA ASP A 152 9.71 -8.31 -2.29
C ASP A 152 8.34 -7.73 -1.83
N PRO A 153 8.19 -7.38 -0.53
CA PRO A 153 6.95 -6.84 0.00
C PRO A 153 6.53 -5.50 -0.63
N CYS A 154 7.49 -4.73 -1.13
CA CYS A 154 7.26 -3.44 -1.77
C CYS A 154 6.63 -3.65 -3.15
N VAL A 155 7.14 -4.60 -3.94
CA VAL A 155 6.52 -5.01 -5.21
C VAL A 155 5.12 -5.58 -4.98
N ILE A 156 4.98 -6.49 -4.03
CA ILE A 156 3.69 -7.11 -3.70
C ILE A 156 2.66 -6.07 -3.26
N THR A 157 3.06 -5.09 -2.44
CA THR A 157 2.16 -4.01 -2.03
C THR A 157 1.66 -3.20 -3.22
N LYS A 158 2.53 -2.89 -4.20
CA LYS A 158 2.12 -2.21 -5.43
C LYS A 158 1.13 -3.04 -6.24
N GLU A 159 1.37 -4.35 -6.37
CA GLU A 159 0.44 -5.27 -7.06
C GLU A 159 -0.92 -5.31 -6.37
N LEU A 160 -0.95 -5.46 -5.04
CA LEU A 160 -2.18 -5.46 -4.26
C LEU A 160 -2.95 -4.14 -4.40
N LYS A 161 -2.24 -3.00 -4.40
CA LYS A 161 -2.85 -1.69 -4.62
C LYS A 161 -3.40 -1.50 -6.01
N GLN A 162 -2.76 -2.08 -7.04
CA GLN A 162 -3.29 -2.08 -8.40
C GLN A 162 -4.56 -2.93 -8.51
N GLN A 163 -4.60 -4.08 -7.82
CA GLN A 163 -5.75 -4.98 -7.81
C GLN A 163 -6.91 -4.46 -6.96
N GLN A 164 -6.59 -3.82 -5.83
CA GLN A 164 -7.54 -3.27 -4.87
C GLN A 164 -7.17 -1.81 -4.54
N PRO A 165 -7.57 -0.84 -5.37
CA PRO A 165 -7.23 0.57 -5.15
C PRO A 165 -7.69 1.13 -3.80
N GLY A 166 -8.79 0.59 -3.26
CA GLY A 166 -9.33 0.94 -1.95
C GLY A 166 -8.59 0.34 -0.74
N LEU A 167 -7.64 -0.57 -0.97
CA LEU A 167 -6.86 -1.20 0.11
C LEU A 167 -5.85 -0.19 0.69
N LYS A 168 -5.77 -0.06 2.01
CA LYS A 168 -4.72 0.72 2.69
C LYS A 168 -3.86 -0.22 3.53
N ILE A 169 -2.53 -0.09 3.49
CA ILE A 169 -1.60 -0.94 4.22
C ILE A 169 -0.73 -0.06 5.10
N TYR A 170 -1.05 -0.01 6.38
CA TYR A 170 -0.30 0.73 7.39
C TYR A 170 0.83 -0.14 7.93
N ALA A 171 2.06 0.37 7.89
CA ALA A 171 3.23 -0.31 8.42
C ALA A 171 3.60 0.27 9.79
N VAL A 172 3.60 -0.58 10.82
CA VAL A 172 3.95 -0.23 12.20
C VAL A 172 5.34 -0.80 12.50
N SER A 173 6.30 0.09 12.66
CA SER A 173 7.70 -0.25 12.91
C SER A 173 7.96 -0.54 14.38
N LEU A 174 8.64 -1.66 14.63
CA LEU A 174 9.18 -2.06 15.93
C LEU A 174 10.71 -1.88 16.02
N GLN A 175 11.28 -0.96 15.23
CA GLN A 175 12.69 -0.58 15.31
C GLN A 175 12.87 0.80 15.96
N THR A 176 14.03 1.03 16.59
CA THR A 176 14.29 2.25 17.37
C THR A 176 14.65 3.46 16.53
N GLU A 177 15.52 3.38 15.51
CA GLU A 177 16.05 4.61 14.88
C GLU A 177 16.42 4.52 13.39
N LYS A 178 16.47 3.33 12.78
CA LYS A 178 16.68 3.23 11.32
C LYS A 178 15.32 3.15 10.62
N GLN A 179 15.08 4.07 9.70
CA GLN A 179 13.94 4.01 8.81
C GLN A 179 14.03 2.69 8.02
N ASN A 180 13.14 1.75 8.35
CA ASN A 180 13.13 0.45 7.68
C ASN A 180 12.64 0.68 6.25
N GLN A 181 13.52 0.50 5.27
CA GLN A 181 13.23 0.75 3.85
C GLN A 181 12.07 -0.10 3.33
N THR A 182 11.94 -1.35 3.80
CA THR A 182 10.84 -2.24 3.43
C THR A 182 9.51 -1.69 3.93
N LEU A 183 9.39 -1.38 5.23
CA LEU A 183 8.17 -0.83 5.81
C LEU A 183 7.83 0.55 5.20
N THR A 184 8.85 1.36 4.92
CA THR A 184 8.71 2.65 4.25
C THR A 184 8.14 2.46 2.85
N CYS A 185 8.71 1.55 2.04
CA CYS A 185 8.15 1.31 0.72
C CYS A 185 6.73 0.73 0.78
N ILE A 186 6.42 -0.19 1.71
CA ILE A 186 5.07 -0.72 1.87
C ILE A 186 4.08 0.43 2.11
N ALA A 187 4.39 1.29 3.08
CA ALA A 187 3.54 2.42 3.43
C ALA A 187 3.39 3.40 2.25
N GLU A 188 4.50 3.85 1.65
CA GLU A 188 4.50 4.78 0.52
C GLU A 188 3.75 4.21 -0.70
N SER A 189 3.97 2.92 -1.01
CA SER A 189 3.29 2.24 -2.12
C SER A 189 1.78 2.11 -1.87
N SER A 190 1.37 2.08 -0.60
CA SER A 190 -0.03 2.10 -0.21
C SER A 190 -0.62 3.51 -0.06
N GLY A 191 0.21 4.56 -0.12
CA GLY A 191 -0.19 5.94 0.16
C GLY A 191 -0.54 6.16 1.63
N THR A 192 0.24 5.59 2.55
CA THR A 192 0.17 5.76 4.00
C THR A 192 1.56 6.06 4.57
N ASP A 193 1.65 6.40 5.85
CA ASP A 193 2.91 6.60 6.56
C ASP A 193 3.34 5.38 7.38
N VAL A 194 4.63 5.31 7.71
CA VAL A 194 5.15 4.36 8.71
C VAL A 194 4.85 4.91 10.10
N LEU A 195 4.24 4.09 10.94
CA LEU A 195 3.89 4.41 12.32
C LEU A 195 4.92 3.79 13.26
N SER A 196 5.24 4.47 14.35
CA SER A 196 5.83 3.80 15.51
C SER A 196 4.76 3.04 16.29
N ALA A 197 5.16 2.05 17.08
CA ALA A 197 4.21 1.22 17.84
C ALA A 197 3.21 2.02 18.69
N ASN A 198 3.67 3.09 19.34
CA ASN A 198 2.83 3.98 20.17
C ASN A 198 1.92 4.92 19.35
N GLN A 199 2.03 4.93 18.03
CA GLN A 199 1.15 5.67 17.13
C GLN A 199 0.04 4.81 16.54
N LEU A 200 -0.08 3.54 16.93
CA LEU A 200 -1.10 2.63 16.40
C LEU A 200 -2.53 3.19 16.56
N ASP A 201 -2.78 3.95 17.62
CA ASP A 201 -4.08 4.58 17.88
C ASP A 201 -4.39 5.79 16.99
N SER A 202 -3.38 6.46 16.41
CA SER A 202 -3.59 7.70 15.65
C SER A 202 -4.31 7.47 14.31
N VAL A 203 -4.30 6.22 13.83
CA VAL A 203 -4.87 5.83 12.54
C VAL A 203 -6.25 5.16 12.64
N VAL A 204 -6.72 4.91 13.87
CA VAL A 204 -8.06 4.38 14.16
C VAL A 204 -9.19 5.19 13.50
N PRO A 205 -9.18 6.54 13.52
CA PRO A 205 -10.23 7.31 12.87
C PRO A 205 -10.31 7.06 11.36
N GLN A 206 -9.16 6.88 10.70
CA GLN A 206 -9.10 6.63 9.25
C GLN A 206 -9.61 5.22 8.92
N TRP A 207 -9.37 4.24 9.80
CA TRP A 207 -9.92 2.89 9.65
C TRP A 207 -11.44 2.89 9.80
N LEU A 208 -11.97 3.54 10.83
CA LEU A 208 -13.41 3.64 11.06
C LEU A 208 -14.15 4.41 9.94
N GLN A 209 -13.49 5.35 9.27
CA GLN A 209 -14.05 6.02 8.08
C GLN A 209 -14.08 5.11 6.86
N ALA A 210 -13.07 4.25 6.68
CA ALA A 210 -13.05 3.27 5.60
C ALA A 210 -14.11 2.17 5.77
N THR A 211 -14.49 1.83 7.01
CA THR A 211 -15.53 0.82 7.30
C THR A 211 -16.97 1.37 7.20
N ASN A 212 -17.15 2.68 7.38
CA ASN A 212 -18.44 3.36 7.26
C ASN A 212 -18.75 3.92 5.87
N SER A 213 -17.82 3.79 4.92
CA SER A 213 -18.10 4.07 3.51
C SER A 213 -18.70 2.80 2.90
N PRO A 214 -20.01 2.77 2.57
CA PRO A 214 -20.53 1.71 1.72
C PRO A 214 -19.65 1.68 0.49
N SER A 215 -19.30 0.48 0.03
CA SER A 215 -18.56 0.25 -1.21
C SER A 215 -19.00 1.28 -2.22
N ALA A 216 -18.12 2.20 -2.62
CA ALA A 216 -18.47 3.25 -3.55
C ALA A 216 -18.68 2.64 -4.93
N SER A 217 -19.79 1.92 -5.12
CA SER A 217 -20.57 2.01 -6.34
C SER A 217 -21.05 3.45 -6.40
N SER A 218 -20.27 4.29 -7.07
CA SER A 218 -20.70 5.50 -7.79
C SER A 218 -22.19 5.87 -7.63
N GLN A 219 -22.53 6.53 -6.52
CA GLN A 219 -23.78 7.26 -6.34
C GLN A 219 -23.53 8.40 -5.32
N SER A 220 -22.86 9.46 -5.75
CA SER A 220 -23.12 10.78 -5.18
C SER A 220 -24.21 11.42 -6.04
N GLY A 221 -25.39 11.57 -5.47
CA GLY A 221 -26.46 12.36 -6.06
C GLY A 221 -26.05 13.82 -6.08
N ASP A 222 -25.36 14.21 -7.15
CA ASP A 222 -25.31 15.59 -7.62
C ASP A 222 -25.13 15.53 -9.13
N ASN A 223 -26.08 16.08 -9.88
CA ASN A 223 -26.20 15.98 -11.33
C ASN A 223 -25.13 16.81 -12.10
N HIS A 224 -23.94 16.97 -11.52
CA HIS A 224 -22.84 17.68 -12.14
C HIS A 224 -21.97 16.69 -12.91
N ALA A 225 -22.00 16.77 -14.25
CA ALA A 225 -21.18 15.93 -15.11
C ALA A 225 -19.69 16.03 -14.69
N PRO A 226 -18.95 14.90 -14.60
CA PRO A 226 -17.56 14.93 -14.17
C PRO A 226 -16.69 15.74 -15.13
N GLY A 227 -15.76 16.51 -14.58
CA GLY A 227 -14.70 17.15 -15.34
C GLY A 227 -13.60 16.15 -15.71
N THR A 228 -12.70 16.54 -16.61
CA THR A 228 -11.50 15.77 -16.99
C THR A 228 -10.24 16.56 -16.68
N LEU A 229 -9.42 16.06 -15.76
CA LEU A 229 -8.11 16.60 -15.45
C LEU A 229 -7.06 15.93 -16.35
N GLN A 230 -6.34 16.74 -17.13
CA GLN A 230 -5.25 16.30 -17.99
C GLN A 230 -3.93 16.86 -17.49
N LEU A 231 -2.98 15.97 -17.16
CA LEU A 231 -1.67 16.33 -16.63
C LEU A 231 -0.56 15.93 -17.60
N SER A 232 0.50 16.72 -17.62
CA SER A 232 1.77 16.38 -18.25
C SER A 232 2.90 17.16 -17.58
N ALA A 233 4.14 16.77 -17.84
CA ALA A 233 5.32 17.49 -17.38
C ALA A 233 6.36 17.53 -18.50
N GLY A 234 7.16 18.58 -18.55
CA GLY A 234 8.14 18.80 -19.61
C GLY A 234 9.11 19.93 -19.30
N ALA A 235 10.06 20.13 -20.21
CA ALA A 235 11.02 21.22 -20.12
C ALA A 235 10.37 22.58 -20.42
N THR A 236 11.00 23.66 -19.95
CA THR A 236 10.71 24.99 -20.48
C THR A 236 10.90 24.99 -22.00
N ASP A 237 9.94 25.53 -22.74
CA ASP A 237 9.96 25.71 -24.20
C ASP A 237 10.04 24.42 -25.05
N SER A 238 9.82 23.24 -24.45
CA SER A 238 9.74 21.96 -25.18
C SER A 238 8.32 21.41 -25.23
N GLN A 239 7.92 20.91 -26.39
CA GLN A 239 6.67 20.14 -26.53
C GLN A 239 6.81 18.68 -26.08
N ALA A 240 8.03 18.22 -25.79
CA ALA A 240 8.27 16.84 -25.35
C ALA A 240 7.74 16.63 -23.93
N LYS A 241 6.85 15.66 -23.77
CA LYS A 241 6.34 15.23 -22.47
C LYS A 241 7.27 14.22 -21.85
N LEU A 242 7.68 14.46 -20.60
CA LEU A 242 8.54 13.58 -19.83
C LEU A 242 7.72 12.58 -19.02
N ALA A 243 8.24 11.35 -18.90
CA ALA A 243 7.65 10.36 -18.02
C ALA A 243 7.89 10.77 -16.56
N ALA A 244 6.83 11.18 -15.87
CA ALA A 244 6.87 11.67 -14.50
C ALA A 244 5.87 10.94 -13.62
N ASN A 245 6.05 11.07 -12.31
CA ASN A 245 5.10 10.59 -11.31
C ASN A 245 4.17 11.75 -10.95
N PHE A 246 2.88 11.50 -10.85
CA PHE A 246 1.86 12.48 -10.45
C PHE A 246 1.09 11.94 -9.26
N ILE A 247 0.87 12.77 -8.25
CA ILE A 247 0.01 12.47 -7.12
C ILE A 247 -1.08 13.52 -7.08
N ILE A 248 -2.33 13.10 -7.16
CA ILE A 248 -3.50 13.97 -7.11
C ILE A 248 -4.08 13.86 -5.70
N TYR A 249 -4.28 15.01 -5.06
CA TYR A 249 -4.87 15.15 -3.74
C TYR A 249 -6.20 15.91 -3.85
N SER A 250 -7.17 15.58 -3.00
CA SER A 250 -8.40 16.35 -2.82
C SER A 250 -8.11 17.69 -2.14
N SER A 251 -9.12 18.57 -2.11
CA SER A 251 -9.08 19.83 -1.36
C SER A 251 -8.85 19.64 0.15
N GLN A 252 -9.14 18.45 0.69
CA GLN A 252 -8.90 18.06 2.08
C GLN A 252 -7.54 17.37 2.30
N GLY A 253 -6.73 17.20 1.24
CA GLY A 253 -5.40 16.60 1.31
C GLY A 253 -5.37 15.07 1.20
N GLU A 254 -6.48 14.43 0.82
CA GLU A 254 -6.53 12.98 0.61
C GLU A 254 -5.98 12.60 -0.77
N VAL A 255 -5.14 11.56 -0.86
CA VAL A 255 -4.64 11.08 -2.16
C VAL A 255 -5.78 10.43 -2.97
N ILE A 256 -6.15 11.08 -4.07
CA ILE A 256 -7.14 10.63 -5.06
C ILE A 256 -6.53 9.64 -6.05
N ASP A 257 -5.30 9.90 -6.51
CA ASP A 257 -4.60 9.01 -7.45
C ASP A 257 -3.09 9.18 -7.35
N SER A 258 -2.35 8.11 -7.63
CA SER A 258 -0.89 8.10 -7.73
C SER A 258 -0.47 7.40 -9.02
N ILE A 259 0.01 8.19 -9.97
CA ILE A 259 0.35 7.77 -11.31
C ILE A 259 1.87 7.74 -11.46
N THR A 260 2.45 6.62 -11.87
CA THR A 260 3.91 6.46 -11.99
C THR A 260 4.35 6.42 -13.44
N ALA A 261 5.44 7.14 -13.75
CA ALA A 261 6.17 7.12 -15.02
C ALA A 261 5.29 7.28 -16.27
N LYS A 262 4.35 8.24 -16.24
CA LYS A 262 3.50 8.57 -17.41
C LYS A 262 3.91 9.89 -18.02
N THR A 263 3.88 9.97 -19.34
CA THR A 263 4.08 11.21 -20.10
C THR A 263 2.82 12.06 -20.17
N HIS A 264 1.65 11.44 -19.99
CA HIS A 264 0.36 12.10 -19.97
C HIS A 264 -0.61 11.35 -19.07
N VAL A 265 -1.41 12.09 -18.32
CA VAL A 265 -2.49 11.57 -17.47
C VAL A 265 -3.79 12.22 -17.91
N SER A 266 -4.87 11.43 -17.97
CA SER A 266 -6.23 11.93 -18.18
C SER A 266 -7.14 11.24 -17.18
N LYS A 267 -7.71 12.00 -16.25
CA LYS A 267 -8.55 11.49 -15.17
C LYS A 267 -9.89 12.20 -15.14
N LYS A 268 -10.98 11.45 -15.17
CA LYS A 268 -12.31 12.00 -14.88
C LYS A 268 -12.50 12.11 -13.38
N LEU A 269 -12.83 13.30 -12.91
CA LEU A 269 -12.98 13.60 -11.50
C LEU A 269 -14.23 14.47 -11.30
N SER A 270 -14.79 14.42 -10.10
CA SER A 270 -15.87 15.34 -9.73
C SER A 270 -15.37 16.79 -9.75
N PRO A 271 -16.25 17.79 -9.90
CA PRO A 271 -15.84 19.18 -9.81
C PRO A 271 -15.38 19.51 -8.38
N ASP A 272 -14.13 19.93 -8.22
CA ASP A 272 -13.54 20.34 -6.94
C ASP A 272 -12.21 21.07 -7.17
N GLU A 273 -11.61 21.60 -6.11
CA GLU A 273 -10.20 21.97 -6.06
C GLU A 273 -9.32 20.76 -5.72
N TYR A 274 -8.27 20.56 -6.51
CA TYR A 274 -7.30 19.49 -6.34
C TYR A 274 -5.92 20.08 -6.11
N GLU A 275 -5.13 19.44 -5.25
CA GLU A 275 -3.69 19.69 -5.19
C GLU A 275 -2.99 18.57 -5.98
N VAL A 276 -2.10 18.91 -6.89
CA VAL A 276 -1.40 17.93 -7.73
C VAL A 276 0.08 18.12 -7.57
N SER A 277 0.78 17.06 -7.16
CA SER A 277 2.24 17.03 -7.09
C SER A 277 2.81 16.23 -8.26
N VAL A 278 3.80 16.77 -8.95
CA VAL A 278 4.64 16.02 -9.90
C VAL A 278 6.00 15.73 -9.26
N LEU A 279 6.50 14.52 -9.47
CA LEU A 279 7.87 14.12 -9.13
C LEU A 279 8.61 13.65 -10.39
N TRP A 280 9.77 14.24 -10.64
CA TRP A 280 10.64 13.87 -11.76
C TRP A 280 12.11 14.04 -11.38
N GLY A 281 12.82 12.92 -11.23
CA GLY A 281 14.18 12.92 -10.66
C GLY A 281 14.18 13.54 -9.27
N ALA A 282 14.95 14.62 -9.08
CA ALA A 282 15.01 15.38 -7.82
C ALA A 282 13.91 16.46 -7.69
N ILE A 283 13.13 16.71 -8.74
CA ILE A 283 12.14 17.78 -8.75
C ILE A 283 10.83 17.28 -8.15
N LYS A 284 10.32 18.08 -7.20
CA LYS A 284 8.93 18.04 -6.76
C LYS A 284 8.32 19.42 -7.00
N GLN A 285 7.23 19.48 -7.77
CA GLN A 285 6.40 20.68 -7.92
C GLN A 285 4.96 20.35 -7.56
N THR A 286 4.25 21.33 -7.02
CA THR A 286 2.87 21.17 -6.59
C THR A 286 2.02 22.33 -7.13
N ALA A 287 0.83 22.03 -7.64
CA ALA A 287 -0.11 23.00 -8.17
C ALA A 287 -1.51 22.76 -7.59
N LYS A 288 -2.22 23.85 -7.23
CA LYS A 288 -3.64 23.82 -6.88
C LYS A 288 -4.47 24.10 -8.12
N LEU A 289 -5.39 23.20 -8.45
CA LEU A 289 -6.11 23.15 -9.71
C LEU A 289 -7.61 23.06 -9.44
N LYS A 290 -8.39 24.02 -9.94
CA LYS A 290 -9.84 23.98 -9.85
C LYS A 290 -10.44 23.31 -11.09
N LEU A 291 -11.15 22.20 -10.91
CA LEU A 291 -11.82 21.47 -11.98
C LEU A 291 -13.33 21.74 -11.92
N ASP A 292 -13.88 22.32 -12.99
CA ASP A 292 -15.32 22.58 -13.10
C ASP A 292 -16.07 21.44 -13.83
N ALA A 293 -17.38 21.35 -13.60
CA ALA A 293 -18.25 20.32 -14.18
C ALA A 293 -18.21 20.28 -15.71
N GLY A 294 -18.05 19.08 -16.27
CA GLY A 294 -18.01 18.82 -17.70
C GLY A 294 -16.82 19.44 -18.46
N GLN A 295 -15.93 20.17 -17.79
CA GLN A 295 -14.78 20.80 -18.42
C GLN A 295 -13.57 19.88 -18.49
N THR A 296 -12.69 20.13 -19.46
CA THR A 296 -11.34 19.53 -19.47
C THR A 296 -10.33 20.57 -19.02
N LEU A 297 -9.69 20.34 -17.88
CA LEU A 297 -8.59 21.15 -17.38
C LEU A 297 -7.25 20.55 -17.80
N ASN A 298 -6.49 21.28 -18.61
CA ASN A 298 -5.14 20.90 -19.00
C ASN A 298 -4.13 21.61 -18.09
N HIS A 299 -3.27 20.85 -17.42
CA HIS A 299 -2.16 21.39 -16.66
C HIS A 299 -0.84 20.74 -17.10
N HIS A 300 0.14 21.59 -17.39
CA HIS A 300 1.49 21.18 -17.75
C HIS A 300 2.47 21.71 -16.71
N PHE A 301 3.17 20.80 -16.04
CA PHE A 301 4.24 21.16 -15.13
C PHE A 301 5.51 21.46 -15.92
N ASN A 302 5.93 22.72 -15.86
CA ASN A 302 7.21 23.12 -16.39
C ASN A 302 8.31 22.81 -15.36
N LEU A 303 9.10 21.78 -15.64
CA LEU A 303 10.18 21.30 -14.76
C LEU A 303 11.44 22.17 -14.85
N GLY A 304 11.45 23.19 -15.72
CA GLY A 304 12.59 24.05 -15.97
C GLY A 304 13.35 23.65 -17.23
N ALA A 305 14.41 24.40 -17.53
CA ALA A 305 15.26 24.12 -18.67
C ALA A 305 16.08 22.84 -18.42
N LEU A 306 16.14 21.95 -19.41
CA LEU A 306 16.81 20.64 -19.30
C LEU A 306 18.13 20.62 -20.05
N GLY A 307 19.08 19.80 -19.60
CA GLY A 307 20.29 19.45 -20.33
C GLY A 307 20.63 17.98 -20.12
N ASN A 308 21.58 17.47 -20.91
CA ASN A 308 22.04 16.09 -20.79
C ASN A 308 23.43 16.04 -20.18
N LEU A 309 23.65 14.99 -19.42
CA LEU A 309 24.93 14.68 -18.81
C LEU A 309 25.38 13.30 -19.30
N ASN A 310 26.46 13.30 -20.07
CA ASN A 310 27.02 12.14 -20.74
C ASN A 310 28.27 11.66 -20.00
N LEU A 311 28.15 10.57 -19.28
CA LEU A 311 29.22 9.96 -18.48
C LEU A 311 29.82 8.77 -19.18
N LYS A 312 31.14 8.63 -19.05
CA LYS A 312 31.90 7.42 -19.39
C LYS A 312 32.78 7.03 -18.22
N ALA A 313 33.00 5.74 -18.05
CA ALA A 313 34.00 5.20 -17.14
C ALA A 313 35.02 4.40 -17.95
N LEU A 314 36.30 4.73 -17.80
CA LEU A 314 37.40 4.06 -18.47
C LEU A 314 38.40 3.50 -17.45
N ASP A 315 39.03 2.38 -17.78
CA ASP A 315 40.19 1.87 -17.04
C ASP A 315 41.50 2.56 -17.45
N LYS A 316 42.60 2.12 -16.85
CA LYS A 316 43.96 2.58 -17.15
C LYS A 316 44.38 2.36 -18.61
N ALA A 317 43.81 1.36 -19.29
CA ALA A 317 44.04 1.05 -20.69
C ALA A 317 43.10 1.81 -21.64
N GLN A 318 42.34 2.79 -21.14
CA GLN A 318 41.31 3.55 -21.86
C GLN A 318 40.15 2.69 -22.38
N GLN A 319 39.96 1.48 -21.84
CA GLN A 319 38.82 0.64 -22.19
C GLN A 319 37.59 0.99 -21.35
N PRO A 320 36.38 0.99 -21.93
CA PRO A 320 35.15 1.19 -21.17
C PRO A 320 34.99 0.14 -20.08
N VAL A 321 34.62 0.59 -18.88
CA VAL A 321 34.31 -0.29 -17.74
C VAL A 321 32.95 0.02 -17.16
N ASP A 322 32.23 -1.02 -16.72
CA ASP A 322 30.93 -0.86 -16.09
C ASP A 322 31.09 -0.36 -14.65
N ALA A 323 30.90 0.94 -14.46
CA ALA A 323 30.95 1.60 -13.15
C ALA A 323 29.54 1.84 -12.61
N ASN A 324 29.43 2.02 -11.28
CA ASN A 324 28.21 2.52 -10.66
C ASN A 324 28.30 4.05 -10.55
N PHE A 325 27.29 4.75 -11.03
CA PHE A 325 27.14 6.19 -10.89
C PHE A 325 26.04 6.52 -9.88
N THR A 326 26.34 7.40 -8.93
CA THR A 326 25.35 7.95 -7.99
C THR A 326 25.28 9.46 -8.17
N PHE A 327 24.07 9.97 -8.33
CA PHE A 327 23.78 11.38 -8.52
C PHE A 327 23.28 11.98 -7.22
N TYR A 328 23.78 13.16 -6.90
CA TYR A 328 23.37 13.96 -5.76
C TYR A 328 23.08 15.40 -6.20
N THR A 329 22.24 16.09 -5.42
CA THR A 329 22.10 17.55 -5.53
C THR A 329 23.44 18.22 -5.17
N ALA A 330 23.61 19.50 -5.52
CA ALA A 330 24.79 20.27 -5.08
C ALA A 330 24.99 20.24 -3.55
N ASN A 331 23.89 20.13 -2.80
CA ASN A 331 23.89 20.10 -1.33
C ASN A 331 24.13 18.69 -0.76
N GLY A 332 24.17 17.66 -1.60
CA GLY A 332 24.49 16.28 -1.20
C GLY A 332 23.28 15.36 -0.99
N ASP A 333 22.06 15.81 -1.30
CA ASP A 333 20.89 14.93 -1.25
C ASP A 333 20.97 13.91 -2.37
N HIS A 334 20.71 12.63 -2.05
CA HIS A 334 20.69 11.57 -3.05
C HIS A 334 19.55 11.79 -4.05
N ILE A 335 19.86 11.57 -5.33
CA ILE A 335 18.88 11.65 -6.42
C ILE A 335 18.62 10.25 -6.97
N VAL A 336 19.67 9.58 -7.48
CA VAL A 336 19.50 8.30 -8.14
C VAL A 336 20.81 7.53 -8.31
N ASP A 337 20.71 6.20 -8.31
CA ASP A 337 21.79 5.29 -8.67
C ASP A 337 21.61 4.71 -10.09
N ARG A 338 22.74 4.52 -10.77
CA ARG A 338 22.84 3.91 -12.10
C ARG A 338 23.97 2.89 -12.04
N LEU A 339 23.59 1.63 -11.89
CA LEU A 339 24.53 0.54 -11.65
C LEU A 339 25.05 -0.04 -12.97
N LEU A 340 26.33 -0.44 -12.96
CA LEU A 340 27.03 -1.19 -14.01
C LEU A 340 26.81 -0.58 -15.41
N LYS A 341 27.29 0.64 -15.62
CA LYS A 341 27.22 1.35 -16.90
C LYS A 341 28.61 1.75 -17.39
N GLY A 342 28.99 1.34 -18.60
CA GLY A 342 30.19 1.86 -19.29
C GLY A 342 30.00 3.25 -19.91
N LYS A 343 28.77 3.56 -20.32
CA LYS A 343 28.32 4.89 -20.75
C LYS A 343 26.93 5.15 -20.17
N LEU A 344 26.68 6.37 -19.75
CA LEU A 344 25.38 6.81 -19.25
C LEU A 344 25.06 8.18 -19.83
N GLN A 345 23.84 8.35 -20.32
CA GLN A 345 23.27 9.66 -20.60
C GLN A 345 22.12 9.88 -19.62
N GLU A 346 22.18 10.96 -18.86
CA GLU A 346 21.14 11.34 -17.90
C GLU A 346 20.62 12.73 -18.25
N THR A 347 19.32 12.87 -18.44
CA THR A 347 18.69 14.18 -18.64
C THR A 347 18.31 14.76 -17.28
N LEU A 348 18.79 15.96 -17.00
CA LEU A 348 18.61 16.65 -15.73
C LEU A 348 18.17 18.08 -15.98
N VAL A 349 17.63 18.73 -14.97
CA VAL A 349 17.33 20.16 -15.02
C VAL A 349 18.62 20.95 -14.95
N GLN A 350 18.63 22.17 -15.46
CA GLN A 350 19.77 23.07 -15.30
C GLN A 350 20.14 23.21 -13.82
N GLY A 351 21.44 23.12 -13.52
CA GLY A 351 21.90 23.14 -12.14
C GLY A 351 23.22 22.42 -11.96
N SER A 352 23.71 22.42 -10.71
CA SER A 352 24.93 21.73 -10.33
C SER A 352 24.62 20.44 -9.60
N TYR A 353 25.30 19.37 -9.99
CA TYR A 353 25.08 18.02 -9.50
C TYR A 353 26.41 17.41 -9.10
N LYS A 354 26.45 16.79 -7.92
CA LYS A 354 27.59 15.97 -7.54
C LYS A 354 27.36 14.57 -8.09
N VAL A 355 28.30 14.09 -8.88
CA VAL A 355 28.26 12.75 -9.48
C VAL A 355 29.42 11.95 -8.93
N LYS A 356 29.09 10.82 -8.31
CA LYS A 356 30.05 9.84 -7.82
C LYS A 356 30.09 8.67 -8.79
N ALA A 357 31.27 8.28 -9.25
CA ALA A 357 31.48 7.04 -9.99
C ALA A 357 32.30 6.07 -9.13
N SER A 358 31.95 4.79 -9.14
CA SER A 358 32.65 3.75 -8.40
C SER A 358 32.88 2.49 -9.24
N PHE A 359 34.10 1.96 -9.15
CA PHE A 359 34.52 0.76 -9.88
C PHE A 359 35.57 0.02 -9.06
N HIS A 360 35.35 -1.27 -8.78
CA HIS A 360 36.27 -2.16 -8.04
C HIS A 360 36.83 -1.54 -6.74
N GLY A 361 35.97 -0.89 -5.95
CA GLY A 361 36.36 -0.26 -4.67
C GLY A 361 37.07 1.10 -4.81
N GLN A 362 37.39 1.56 -6.02
CA GLN A 362 37.81 2.93 -6.28
C GLN A 362 36.59 3.83 -6.47
N THR A 363 36.67 5.06 -5.99
CA THR A 363 35.61 6.07 -6.12
C THR A 363 36.18 7.40 -6.60
N GLN A 364 35.47 8.06 -7.49
CA GLN A 364 35.74 9.42 -7.92
C GLN A 364 34.47 10.25 -7.81
N GLU A 365 34.60 11.52 -7.45
CA GLU A 365 33.49 12.46 -7.33
C GLU A 365 33.81 13.73 -8.10
N VAL A 366 32.82 14.29 -8.79
CA VAL A 366 32.93 15.54 -9.52
C VAL A 366 31.64 16.35 -9.39
N LEU A 367 31.77 17.67 -9.31
CA LEU A 367 30.65 18.58 -9.43
C LEU A 367 30.50 19.00 -10.90
N LEU A 368 29.36 18.68 -11.50
CA LEU A 368 29.06 18.97 -12.91
C LEU A 368 27.88 19.94 -13.00
N THR A 369 27.98 20.92 -13.88
CA THR A 369 26.91 21.89 -14.12
C THR A 369 26.21 21.56 -15.43
N VAL A 370 24.95 21.16 -15.34
CA VAL A 370 24.04 20.95 -16.47
C VAL A 370 23.52 22.32 -16.94
N LYS A 371 23.66 22.61 -18.22
CA LYS A 371 23.12 23.83 -18.85
C LYS A 371 21.98 23.46 -19.80
N PRO A 372 21.01 24.38 -20.02
CA PRO A 372 19.92 24.19 -20.96
C PRO A 372 20.39 23.75 -22.35
N GLU A 373 19.75 22.74 -22.93
CA GLU A 373 19.96 22.27 -24.31
C GLU A 373 21.41 21.90 -24.65
N THR A 374 22.22 21.59 -23.64
CA THR A 374 23.61 21.19 -23.82
C THR A 374 23.85 19.75 -23.42
N ASP A 375 24.82 19.14 -24.08
CA ASP A 375 25.41 17.86 -23.70
C ASP A 375 26.70 18.13 -22.91
N VAL A 376 26.67 17.87 -21.61
CA VAL A 376 27.85 17.97 -20.74
C VAL A 376 28.52 16.60 -20.68
N GLU A 377 29.72 16.49 -21.22
CA GLU A 377 30.47 15.22 -21.17
C GLU A 377 31.45 15.19 -19.98
N HIS A 378 31.54 14.03 -19.31
CA HIS A 378 32.58 13.76 -18.33
C HIS A 378 33.05 12.31 -18.40
N VAL A 379 34.36 12.10 -18.19
CA VAL A 379 34.99 10.78 -18.24
C VAL A 379 35.71 10.50 -16.93
N PHE A 380 35.22 9.54 -16.18
CA PHE A 380 35.87 9.00 -14.98
C PHE A 380 36.94 7.99 -15.41
N ARG A 381 38.15 8.10 -14.85
CA ARG A 381 39.29 7.24 -15.22
C ARG A 381 39.79 6.48 -14.01
N PHE A 382 39.56 5.18 -13.98
CA PHE A 382 39.94 4.29 -12.88
C PHE A 382 41.31 3.65 -13.14
N ASN A 383 42.07 3.44 -12.07
CA ASN A 383 43.45 2.95 -12.12
C ASN A 383 43.57 1.43 -12.06
#